data_AF-B4FME3-F1
#
_entry.id   AF-B4FME3-F1
#
_cell.length_a   1.000
_cell.length_b   1.000
_cell.length_c   1.000
_cell.angle_alpha   90.00
_cell.angle_beta   90.00
_cell.angle_gamma   90.00
#
_symmetry.space_group_name_H-M   'P 1'
#
loop_
_entity.id
_entity.type
_entity.pdbx_description
1 polymer ?
#
loop_
_entity_poly.entity_id
_entity_poly.type
_entity_poly.pdbx_seq_one_letter_code
_entity_poly.pdbx_strand_id
1 'polypeptide(L)'
;MHSLCPAIWSKHRKWMLMSMMCLNPVACSFMDVQFPNGQMTYVAGEGITASGFIPLFGGLLQAHAKCPGDTRVSFSFKNKQGTRFSPTFQWPDNSVSFGVAQAVAWKRSGLMVRPSIQISVCPTFGGTDPGICTEFVHSLKEEVSVMCGFSCSRHPSAFTALSLGRSKWNGQVGSSGLVITLETPLDNMARPSLSVQLNGGFEF
;
A
#
# COMPACT_ATOMS: atom_id res chain seq x y z
N MET A 1 -7.75 -30.59 -14.27
CA MET A 1 -8.08 -29.15 -14.20
C MET A 1 -7.27 -28.44 -15.27
N HIS A 2 -7.91 -27.99 -16.34
CA HIS A 2 -7.23 -27.21 -17.37
C HIS A 2 -7.52 -25.73 -17.08
N SER A 3 -6.51 -25.02 -16.56
CA SER A 3 -6.55 -23.58 -16.42
C SER A 3 -5.85 -22.98 -17.63
N LEU A 4 -6.56 -22.16 -18.40
CA LEU A 4 -5.95 -21.40 -19.48
C LEU A 4 -5.50 -20.06 -18.90
N CYS A 5 -4.20 -19.79 -18.95
CA CYS A 5 -3.60 -18.52 -18.54
C CYS A 5 -3.09 -17.75 -19.76
N PRO A 6 -3.97 -17.24 -20.67
CA PRO A 6 -3.49 -16.41 -21.76
C PRO A 6 -2.90 -15.11 -21.22
N ALA A 7 -1.60 -14.94 -21.44
CA ALA A 7 -0.88 -13.69 -21.28
C ALA A 7 -0.75 -13.03 -22.65
N ILE A 8 -1.41 -11.89 -22.86
CA ILE A 8 -1.33 -11.11 -24.09
C ILE A 8 -0.57 -9.83 -23.78
N TRP A 9 0.61 -9.69 -24.39
CA TRP A 9 1.41 -8.48 -24.29
C TRP A 9 1.39 -7.70 -25.59
N SER A 10 1.18 -6.39 -25.50
CA SER A 10 1.26 -5.50 -26.66
C SER A 10 2.33 -4.45 -26.47
N LYS A 11 3.43 -4.59 -27.22
CA LYS A 11 4.56 -3.65 -27.25
C LYS A 11 4.14 -2.22 -27.64
N HIS A 12 3.19 -2.09 -28.57
CA HIS A 12 2.80 -0.79 -29.13
C HIS A 12 1.96 0.05 -28.15
N ARG A 13 1.07 -0.59 -27.37
CA ARG A 13 0.16 0.10 -26.43
C ARG A 13 0.59 0.00 -24.97
N LYS A 14 1.74 -0.65 -24.69
CA LYS A 14 2.36 -0.79 -23.36
C LYS A 14 1.40 -1.35 -22.29
N TRP A 15 0.55 -2.29 -22.68
CA TRP A 15 -0.40 -2.98 -21.80
C TRP A 15 -0.13 -4.48 -21.80
N MET A 16 -0.31 -5.10 -20.65
CA MET A 16 -0.19 -6.52 -20.35
C MET A 16 -1.56 -7.00 -19.89
N LEU A 17 -2.14 -7.96 -20.59
CA LEU A 17 -3.35 -8.63 -20.17
C LEU A 17 -2.97 -10.03 -19.70
N MET A 18 -3.23 -10.35 -18.45
CA MET A 18 -3.11 -11.68 -17.88
C MET A 18 -4.51 -12.15 -17.48
N SER A 19 -5.05 -13.15 -18.17
CA SER A 19 -6.34 -13.74 -17.79
C SER A 19 -6.13 -15.19 -17.39
N MET A 20 -6.83 -15.63 -16.35
CA MET A 20 -6.89 -17.02 -15.91
C MET A 20 -8.35 -17.45 -15.93
N MET A 21 -8.70 -18.26 -16.93
CA MET A 21 -10.04 -18.83 -17.08
C MET A 21 -10.00 -20.31 -16.70
N CYS A 22 -10.65 -20.65 -15.59
CA CYS A 22 -10.89 -22.04 -15.22
C CYS A 22 -12.10 -22.59 -16.00
N LEU A 23 -11.93 -23.70 -16.73
CA LEU A 23 -12.99 -24.37 -17.50
C LEU A 23 -14.07 -25.08 -16.65
N ASN A 24 -14.06 -24.89 -15.32
CA ASN A 24 -15.12 -25.40 -14.44
C ASN A 24 -15.98 -24.22 -13.93
N PRO A 25 -17.26 -24.11 -14.35
CA PRO A 25 -18.08 -22.90 -14.27
C PRO A 25 -18.50 -22.43 -12.86
N VAL A 26 -17.94 -22.99 -11.78
CA VAL A 26 -18.48 -22.81 -10.42
C VAL A 26 -17.60 -22.00 -9.46
N ALA A 27 -16.33 -21.64 -9.76
CA ALA A 27 -15.52 -21.03 -8.69
C ALA A 27 -14.48 -19.93 -8.99
N CYS A 28 -13.77 -19.87 -10.12
CA CYS A 28 -12.65 -18.90 -10.22
C CYS A 28 -12.38 -18.43 -11.66
N SER A 29 -12.93 -17.29 -12.06
CA SER A 29 -12.37 -16.51 -13.17
C SER A 29 -11.64 -15.28 -12.63
N PHE A 30 -10.40 -15.11 -13.08
CA PHE A 30 -9.53 -14.01 -12.72
C PHE A 30 -9.07 -13.35 -14.01
N MET A 31 -9.19 -12.03 -14.11
CA MET A 31 -8.71 -11.28 -15.25
C MET A 31 -7.99 -10.04 -14.76
N ASP A 32 -6.71 -9.91 -15.10
CA ASP A 32 -5.87 -8.80 -14.70
C ASP A 32 -5.33 -8.07 -15.92
N VAL A 33 -5.64 -6.79 -16.04
CA VAL A 33 -5.24 -5.91 -17.13
C VAL A 33 -4.33 -4.84 -16.58
N GLN A 34 -3.03 -4.96 -16.82
CA GLN A 34 -2.03 -4.00 -16.41
C GLN A 34 -1.74 -3.03 -17.57
N PHE A 35 -1.80 -1.74 -17.25
CA PHE A 35 -1.50 -0.63 -18.15
C PHE A 35 -0.29 0.15 -17.58
N PRO A 36 0.33 1.06 -18.35
CA PRO A 36 1.50 1.80 -17.87
C PRO A 36 1.21 2.64 -16.62
N ASN A 37 -0.04 3.08 -16.48
CA ASN A 37 -0.52 4.04 -15.49
C ASN A 37 -1.65 3.45 -14.63
N GLY A 38 -1.77 2.13 -14.53
CA GLY A 38 -2.87 1.52 -13.78
C GLY A 38 -3.01 0.01 -13.98
N GLN A 39 -3.94 -0.59 -13.25
CA GLN A 39 -4.24 -2.02 -13.29
C GLN A 39 -5.74 -2.22 -13.05
N MET A 40 -6.39 -3.04 -13.88
CA MET A 40 -7.78 -3.43 -13.73
C MET A 40 -7.86 -4.93 -13.54
N THR A 41 -8.27 -5.35 -12.35
CA THR A 41 -8.39 -6.75 -11.96
C THR A 41 -9.85 -7.09 -11.73
N TYR A 42 -10.34 -8.16 -12.34
CA TYR A 42 -11.64 -8.76 -12.10
C TYR A 42 -11.45 -10.12 -11.45
N VAL A 43 -12.19 -10.36 -10.37
CA VAL A 43 -12.20 -11.62 -9.64
C VAL A 43 -13.65 -12.07 -9.47
N ALA A 44 -13.97 -13.25 -9.99
CA ALA A 44 -15.30 -13.85 -9.79
C ALA A 44 -15.61 -13.96 -8.29
N GLY A 45 -16.73 -13.39 -7.87
CA GLY A 45 -17.17 -13.37 -6.46
C GLY A 45 -16.73 -12.12 -5.67
N GLU A 46 -15.61 -11.48 -6.00
CA GLU A 46 -15.16 -10.24 -5.32
C GLU A 46 -15.42 -8.96 -6.13
N GLY A 47 -15.59 -9.06 -7.45
CA GLY A 47 -15.93 -7.94 -8.33
C GLY A 47 -14.77 -7.39 -9.16
N ILE A 48 -14.92 -6.15 -9.63
CA ILE A 48 -13.94 -5.42 -10.46
C ILE A 48 -13.20 -4.43 -9.58
N THR A 49 -11.87 -4.52 -9.56
CA THR A 49 -10.97 -3.54 -8.96
C THR A 49 -10.19 -2.83 -10.05
N ALA A 50 -10.36 -1.53 -10.20
CA ALA A 50 -9.62 -0.69 -11.13
C ALA A 50 -8.73 0.28 -10.34
N SER A 51 -7.45 0.30 -10.65
CA SER A 51 -6.48 1.22 -10.09
C SER A 51 -5.78 2.00 -11.20
N GLY A 52 -5.49 3.26 -10.94
CA GLY A 52 -4.79 4.13 -11.86
C GLY A 52 -3.93 5.12 -11.10
N PHE A 53 -2.80 5.50 -11.67
CA PHE A 53 -1.97 6.58 -11.17
C PHE A 53 -1.63 7.54 -12.30
N ILE A 54 -1.79 8.83 -12.03
CA ILE A 54 -1.55 9.91 -12.98
C ILE A 54 -0.64 10.93 -12.28
N PRO A 55 0.57 11.16 -12.80
CA PRO A 55 1.42 12.23 -12.30
C PRO A 55 0.81 13.59 -12.70
N LEU A 56 0.50 14.44 -11.72
CA LEU A 56 -0.09 15.76 -11.92
C LEU A 56 0.65 16.80 -11.08
N PHE A 57 1.10 17.90 -11.70
CA PHE A 57 1.75 19.04 -11.03
C PHE A 57 2.91 18.69 -10.08
N GLY A 58 3.69 17.65 -10.39
CA GLY A 58 4.78 17.17 -9.52
C GLY A 58 4.33 16.30 -8.33
N GLY A 59 3.03 16.02 -8.23
CA GLY A 59 2.45 15.00 -7.37
C GLY A 59 1.98 13.76 -8.16
N LEU A 60 1.53 12.75 -7.43
CA LEU A 60 0.99 11.49 -7.96
C LEU A 60 -0.47 11.37 -7.50
N LEU A 61 -1.41 11.49 -8.43
CA LEU A 61 -2.81 11.17 -8.19
C LEU A 61 -3.00 9.68 -8.40
N GLN A 62 -3.49 8.97 -7.39
CA GLN A 62 -3.83 7.57 -7.45
C GLN A 62 -5.32 7.40 -7.22
N ALA A 63 -6.01 6.76 -8.15
CA ALA A 63 -7.40 6.36 -7.99
C ALA A 63 -7.46 4.84 -7.87
N HIS A 64 -8.24 4.33 -6.93
CA HIS A 64 -8.46 2.91 -6.71
C HIS A 64 -9.95 2.68 -6.47
N ALA A 65 -10.64 2.08 -7.42
CA ALA A 65 -12.06 1.78 -7.36
C ALA A 65 -12.25 0.27 -7.25
N LYS A 66 -13.00 -0.19 -6.25
CA LYS A 66 -13.46 -1.58 -6.13
C LYS A 66 -14.97 -1.60 -6.24
N CYS A 67 -15.52 -2.38 -7.17
CA CYS A 67 -16.94 -2.52 -7.44
C CYS A 67 -17.35 -3.99 -7.39
N PRO A 68 -18.29 -4.42 -6.51
CA PRO A 68 -18.99 -3.63 -5.49
C PRO A 68 -18.09 -3.32 -4.29
N GLY A 69 -18.02 -2.06 -3.84
CA GLY A 69 -17.22 -1.68 -2.68
C GLY A 69 -16.63 -0.28 -2.74
N ASP A 70 -15.44 -0.15 -2.15
CA ASP A 70 -14.82 1.13 -1.84
C ASP A 70 -14.08 1.73 -3.05
N THR A 71 -14.36 3.01 -3.28
CA THR A 71 -13.61 3.89 -4.17
C THR A 71 -12.74 4.83 -3.34
N ARG A 72 -11.43 4.75 -3.54
CA ARG A 72 -10.41 5.55 -2.86
C ARG A 72 -9.66 6.39 -3.87
N VAL A 73 -9.67 7.70 -3.70
CA VAL A 73 -8.86 8.63 -4.47
C VAL A 73 -7.81 9.23 -3.54
N SER A 74 -6.54 9.10 -3.88
CA SER A 74 -5.40 9.54 -3.08
C SER A 74 -4.50 10.43 -3.92
N PHE A 75 -4.27 11.67 -3.51
CA PHE A 75 -3.30 12.54 -4.16
C PHE A 75 -2.08 12.66 -3.26
N SER A 76 -0.88 12.42 -3.79
CA SER A 76 0.36 12.46 -3.02
C SER A 76 1.36 13.41 -3.67
N PHE A 77 1.65 14.55 -3.04
CA PHE A 77 2.71 15.45 -3.51
C PHE A 77 3.86 15.53 -2.49
N LYS A 78 5.09 15.69 -2.99
CA LYS A 78 6.29 15.80 -2.16
C LYS A 78 6.95 17.15 -2.38
N ASN A 79 7.20 17.88 -1.30
CA ASN A 79 7.91 19.15 -1.31
C ASN A 79 9.45 18.91 -1.35
N LYS A 80 10.20 19.92 -1.81
CA LYS A 80 11.67 19.92 -1.86
C LYS A 80 12.31 19.71 -0.49
N GLN A 81 11.63 20.13 0.57
CA GLN A 81 12.07 19.95 1.96
C GLN A 81 11.92 18.51 2.50
N GLY A 82 11.32 17.59 1.72
CA GLY A 82 11.14 16.21 2.12
C GLY A 82 9.78 15.87 2.73
N THR A 83 8.92 16.88 2.96
CA THR A 83 7.54 16.68 3.41
C THR A 83 6.67 16.16 2.27
N ARG A 84 5.90 15.11 2.53
CA ARG A 84 4.96 14.48 1.62
C ARG A 84 3.55 14.65 2.17
N PHE A 85 2.67 15.26 1.39
CA PHE A 85 1.26 15.39 1.71
C PHE A 85 0.47 14.40 0.86
N SER A 86 -0.43 13.66 1.50
CA SER A 86 -1.21 12.58 0.92
C SER A 86 -2.68 12.69 1.36
N PRO A 87 -3.46 13.67 0.87
CA PRO A 87 -4.91 13.64 0.99
C PRO A 87 -5.50 12.41 0.31
N THR A 88 -6.37 11.70 1.02
CA THR A 88 -7.11 10.54 0.51
C THR A 88 -8.58 10.68 0.84
N PHE A 89 -9.42 10.57 -0.18
CA PHE A 89 -10.87 10.55 -0.09
C PHE A 89 -11.36 9.13 -0.34
N GLN A 90 -12.21 8.60 0.53
CA GLN A 90 -12.80 7.28 0.40
C GLN A 90 -14.33 7.42 0.34
N TRP A 91 -14.93 6.66 -0.57
CA TRP A 91 -16.37 6.46 -0.77
C TRP A 91 -16.61 4.94 -0.72
N PRO A 92 -17.72 4.44 -0.15
CA PRO A 92 -18.96 5.12 0.24
C PRO A 92 -18.98 5.70 1.66
N ASP A 93 -17.98 5.40 2.48
CA ASP A 93 -17.85 5.86 3.87
C ASP A 93 -17.76 7.39 4.00
N ASN A 94 -17.46 8.13 2.92
CA ASN A 94 -17.23 9.57 2.93
C ASN A 94 -16.13 9.96 3.93
N SER A 95 -15.11 9.10 4.09
CA SER A 95 -13.98 9.41 4.96
C SER A 95 -12.91 10.19 4.19
N VAL A 96 -12.37 11.21 4.84
CA VAL A 96 -11.33 12.07 4.31
C VAL A 96 -10.13 11.95 5.23
N SER A 97 -9.07 11.29 4.75
CA SER A 97 -7.81 11.22 5.49
C SER A 97 -6.79 12.18 4.89
N PHE A 98 -6.03 12.87 5.74
CA PHE A 98 -5.02 13.82 5.31
C PHE A 98 -3.66 13.39 5.85
N GLY A 99 -2.91 12.59 5.09
CA GLY A 99 -1.59 12.11 5.51
C GLY A 99 -0.51 13.15 5.30
N VAL A 100 0.28 13.47 6.33
CA VAL A 100 1.48 14.31 6.25
C VAL A 100 2.65 13.50 6.75
N ALA A 101 3.63 13.27 5.88
CA ALA A 101 4.86 12.55 6.21
C ALA A 101 6.08 13.44 6.03
N GLN A 102 6.86 13.66 7.09
CA GLN A 102 8.06 14.47 7.08
C GLN A 102 9.29 13.59 7.25
N ALA A 103 10.21 13.65 6.29
CA ALA A 103 11.54 13.06 6.41
C ALA A 103 12.42 13.98 7.27
N VAL A 104 12.82 13.51 8.46
CA VAL A 104 13.61 14.27 9.43
C VAL A 104 15.10 14.11 9.19
N ALA A 105 15.53 12.89 8.85
CA ALA A 105 16.93 12.59 8.61
C ALA A 105 17.07 11.79 7.31
N TRP A 106 18.13 12.05 6.57
CA TRP A 106 18.40 11.40 5.29
C TRP A 106 19.69 10.59 5.37
N LYS A 107 19.69 9.43 4.73
CA LYS A 107 20.84 8.54 4.60
C LYS A 107 21.06 8.24 3.13
N ARG A 108 22.33 8.20 2.74
CA ARG A 108 22.72 7.76 1.40
C ARG A 108 22.69 6.23 1.37
N SER A 109 22.01 5.65 0.40
CA SER A 109 21.98 4.20 0.16
C SER A 109 22.28 3.98 -1.32
N GLY A 110 23.51 3.53 -1.58
CA GLY A 110 24.08 3.52 -2.93
C GLY A 110 24.08 4.90 -3.59
N LEU A 111 23.48 4.98 -4.78
CA LEU A 111 23.35 6.22 -5.58
C LEU A 111 22.12 7.07 -5.21
N MET A 112 21.25 6.59 -4.32
CA MET A 112 20.01 7.26 -3.94
C MET A 112 20.06 7.81 -2.50
N VAL A 113 19.38 8.93 -2.27
CA VAL A 113 19.20 9.50 -0.93
C VAL A 113 17.82 9.10 -0.43
N ARG A 114 17.77 8.40 0.71
CA ARG A 114 16.54 7.88 1.31
C ARG A 114 16.33 8.46 2.71
N PRO A 115 15.08 8.65 3.16
CA PRO A 115 14.83 9.07 4.53
C PRO A 115 15.20 7.95 5.50
N SER A 116 16.02 8.27 6.50
CA SER A 116 16.38 7.39 7.62
C SER A 116 15.44 7.53 8.81
N ILE A 117 14.86 8.71 9.00
CA ILE A 117 13.80 8.95 9.99
C ILE A 117 12.68 9.65 9.24
N GLN A 118 11.47 9.10 9.34
CA GLN A 118 10.27 9.70 8.80
C GLN A 118 9.17 9.66 9.86
N ILE A 119 8.45 10.77 9.98
CA ILE A 119 7.31 10.91 10.87
C ILE A 119 6.09 11.13 9.99
N SER A 120 5.07 10.29 10.11
CA SER A 120 3.77 10.45 9.45
C SER A 120 2.66 10.73 10.46
N VAL A 121 1.75 11.61 10.07
CA VAL A 121 0.52 11.89 10.80
C VAL A 121 -0.62 11.89 9.79
N CYS A 122 -1.64 11.10 10.05
CA CYS A 122 -2.78 10.84 9.17
C CYS A 122 -4.08 11.02 9.97
N PRO A 123 -4.56 12.25 10.15
CA PRO A 123 -5.93 12.50 10.60
C PRO A 123 -6.95 12.03 9.56
N THR A 124 -7.99 11.35 10.02
CA THR A 124 -9.15 10.90 9.26
C THR A 124 -10.41 11.58 9.80
N PHE A 125 -11.12 12.27 8.93
CA PHE A 125 -12.34 13.00 9.21
C PHE A 125 -13.52 12.36 8.48
N GLY A 126 -14.62 12.14 9.18
CA GLY A 126 -15.81 11.50 8.62
C GLY A 126 -15.69 9.98 8.49
N GLY A 127 -16.77 9.35 8.06
CA GLY A 127 -16.89 7.89 7.99
C GLY A 127 -17.14 7.20 9.33
N THR A 128 -16.93 5.89 9.33
CA THR A 128 -17.23 5.00 10.45
C THR A 128 -16.16 4.98 11.53
N ASP A 129 -14.92 5.36 11.19
CA ASP A 129 -13.78 5.39 12.11
C ASP A 129 -12.95 6.68 11.99
N PRO A 130 -13.49 7.84 12.46
CA PRO A 130 -12.73 9.07 12.54
C PRO A 130 -11.65 8.97 13.62
N GLY A 131 -10.47 9.51 13.34
CA GLY A 131 -9.34 9.41 14.26
C GLY A 131 -8.05 10.04 13.76
N ILE A 132 -7.00 9.94 14.57
CA ILE A 132 -5.66 10.40 14.19
C ILE A 132 -4.73 9.20 14.29
N CYS A 133 -4.10 8.84 13.17
CA CYS A 133 -3.01 7.88 13.17
C CYS A 133 -1.67 8.62 13.08
N THR A 134 -0.73 8.29 13.96
CA THR A 134 0.64 8.78 13.91
C THR A 134 1.57 7.60 13.73
N GLU A 135 2.53 7.70 12.84
CA GLU A 135 3.52 6.66 12.58
C GLU A 135 4.92 7.27 12.58
N PHE A 136 5.85 6.55 13.16
CA PHE A 136 7.25 6.88 13.24
C PHE A 136 8.04 5.75 12.60
N VAL A 137 8.88 6.09 11.64
CA VAL A 137 9.61 5.12 10.81
C VAL A 137 11.08 5.45 10.92
N HIS A 138 11.86 4.47 11.36
CA HIS A 138 13.29 4.58 11.49
C HIS A 138 14.01 3.45 10.75
N SER A 139 14.80 3.82 9.74
CA SER A 139 15.66 2.90 9.01
C SER A 139 17.06 2.89 9.61
N LEU A 140 17.36 1.85 10.41
CA LEU A 140 18.65 1.65 11.08
C LEU A 140 19.75 1.26 10.07
N LYS A 141 19.49 0.23 9.26
CA LYS A 141 20.44 -0.34 8.28
C LYS A 141 19.80 -0.38 6.88
N GLU A 142 20.59 -0.67 5.84
CA GLU A 142 20.06 -0.79 4.47
C GLU A 142 18.88 -1.76 4.36
N GLU A 143 18.97 -2.85 5.11
CA GLU A 143 18.01 -3.95 5.14
C GLU A 143 17.10 -3.93 6.38
N VAL A 144 17.25 -3.00 7.34
CA VAL A 144 16.45 -3.03 8.58
C VAL A 144 15.79 -1.69 8.83
N SER A 145 14.46 -1.69 8.93
CA SER A 145 13.67 -0.56 9.42
C SER A 145 12.67 -0.99 10.47
N VAL A 146 12.46 -0.10 11.43
CA VAL A 146 11.49 -0.22 12.52
C VAL A 146 10.45 0.86 12.29
N MET A 147 9.19 0.50 12.47
CA MET A 147 8.07 1.41 12.50
C MET A 147 7.34 1.25 13.82
N CYS A 148 6.93 2.35 14.41
CA CYS A 148 6.04 2.38 15.56
C CYS A 148 4.93 3.36 15.23
N GLY A 149 3.68 3.00 15.47
CA GLY A 149 2.57 3.88 15.23
C GLY A 149 1.49 3.72 16.28
N PHE A 150 0.62 4.71 16.31
CA PHE A 150 -0.49 4.81 17.24
C PHE A 150 -1.68 5.37 16.48
N SER A 151 -2.79 4.65 16.50
CA SER A 151 -4.07 5.08 15.98
C SER A 151 -4.96 5.46 17.15
N CYS A 152 -5.35 6.72 17.21
CA CYS A 152 -6.39 7.23 18.08
C CYS A 152 -7.68 7.37 17.27
N SER A 153 -8.33 6.25 16.98
CA SER A 153 -9.66 6.20 16.36
C SER A 153 -10.67 5.62 17.33
N ARG A 154 -11.85 5.19 16.86
CA ARG A 154 -12.88 4.58 17.69
C ARG A 154 -12.39 3.33 18.41
N HIS A 155 -11.40 2.65 17.82
CA HIS A 155 -10.67 1.54 18.42
C HIS A 155 -9.19 1.93 18.53
N PRO A 156 -8.74 2.52 19.66
CA PRO A 156 -7.37 2.95 19.78
C PRO A 156 -6.43 1.75 19.74
N SER A 157 -5.41 1.79 18.89
CA SER A 157 -4.41 0.72 18.78
C SER A 157 -3.00 1.28 18.66
N ALA A 158 -2.05 0.61 19.29
CA ALA A 158 -0.62 0.85 19.08
C ALA A 158 -0.08 -0.29 18.23
N PHE A 159 0.68 0.03 17.19
CA PHE A 159 1.32 -0.98 16.36
C PHE A 159 2.83 -0.74 16.28
N THR A 160 3.58 -1.82 16.20
CA THR A 160 5.00 -1.79 15.88
C THR A 160 5.27 -2.77 14.76
N ALA A 161 6.02 -2.34 13.76
CA ALA A 161 6.42 -3.19 12.65
C ALA A 161 7.94 -3.20 12.51
N LEU A 162 8.52 -4.38 12.40
CA LEU A 162 9.91 -4.59 12.05
C LEU A 162 9.97 -5.08 10.61
N SER A 163 10.69 -4.38 9.74
CA SER A 163 10.98 -4.87 8.40
C SER A 163 12.46 -5.17 8.21
N LEU A 164 12.73 -6.38 7.72
CA LEU A 164 14.04 -6.90 7.36
C LEU A 164 14.09 -7.15 5.84
N GLY A 165 15.22 -6.87 5.20
CA GLY A 165 15.48 -7.11 3.78
C GLY A 165 14.53 -6.34 2.85
N ARG A 166 14.01 -7.03 1.82
CA ARG A 166 13.23 -6.45 0.72
C ARG A 166 11.82 -6.06 1.18
N SER A 167 11.62 -4.79 1.50
CA SER A 167 10.31 -4.25 1.86
C SER A 167 10.04 -2.92 1.15
N LYS A 168 8.76 -2.55 1.04
CA LYS A 168 8.34 -1.22 0.54
C LYS A 168 8.97 -0.08 1.36
N TRP A 169 9.24 -0.34 2.64
CA TRP A 169 9.89 0.57 3.60
C TRP A 169 11.39 0.69 3.38
N ASN A 170 12.04 -0.42 3.01
CA ASN A 170 13.48 -0.47 2.75
C ASN A 170 13.84 -0.12 1.30
N GLY A 171 12.88 0.37 0.49
CA GLY A 171 13.14 0.73 -0.91
C GLY A 171 13.44 -0.49 -1.79
N GLN A 172 12.90 -1.66 -1.46
CA GLN A 172 13.12 -2.91 -2.20
C GLN A 172 14.60 -3.37 -2.22
N VAL A 173 15.35 -3.12 -1.15
CA VAL A 173 16.74 -3.58 -0.99
C VAL A 173 16.77 -4.99 -0.40
N GLY A 174 17.44 -5.94 -1.06
CA GLY A 174 17.62 -7.32 -0.61
C GLY A 174 16.94 -8.37 -1.52
N SER A 175 17.32 -9.63 -1.37
CA SER A 175 16.76 -10.77 -2.13
C SER A 175 15.45 -11.31 -1.53
N SER A 176 15.35 -11.28 -0.20
CA SER A 176 14.17 -11.65 0.57
C SER A 176 13.87 -10.57 1.59
N GLY A 177 12.60 -10.44 1.99
CA GLY A 177 12.19 -9.52 3.03
C GLY A 177 11.14 -10.11 3.95
N LEU A 178 11.16 -9.66 5.19
CA LEU A 178 10.26 -10.08 6.25
C LEU A 178 9.73 -8.82 6.93
N VAL A 179 8.41 -8.72 7.07
CA VAL A 179 7.75 -7.65 7.84
C VAL A 179 6.95 -8.30 8.95
N ILE A 180 7.36 -8.07 10.19
CA ILE A 180 6.62 -8.50 11.39
C ILE A 180 5.87 -7.28 11.90
N THR A 181 4.55 -7.31 11.93
CA THR A 181 3.72 -6.25 12.51
C THR A 181 2.97 -6.79 13.70
N LEU A 182 3.17 -6.17 14.86
CA LEU A 182 2.46 -6.43 16.09
C LEU A 182 1.52 -5.25 16.35
N GLU A 183 0.23 -5.52 16.45
CA GLU A 183 -0.78 -4.53 16.81
C GLU A 183 -1.37 -4.88 18.17
N THR A 184 -1.34 -3.93 19.10
CA THR A 184 -1.89 -4.06 20.43
C THR A 184 -3.02 -3.04 20.58
N PRO A 185 -4.28 -3.48 20.67
CA PRO A 185 -5.37 -2.56 20.97
C PRO A 185 -5.18 -1.99 22.38
N LEU A 186 -5.41 -0.69 22.54
CA LEU A 186 -5.39 -0.03 23.85
C LEU A 186 -6.70 -0.23 24.62
N ASP A 187 -7.76 -0.65 23.95
CA ASP A 187 -9.03 -0.96 24.60
C ASP A 187 -9.01 -2.40 25.16
N ASN A 188 -9.53 -2.57 26.39
CA ASN A 188 -9.50 -3.83 27.15
C ASN A 188 -10.33 -4.96 26.52
N MET A 189 -11.07 -4.68 25.43
CA MET A 189 -11.97 -5.62 24.78
C MET A 189 -11.36 -6.39 23.60
N ALA A 190 -10.20 -5.97 23.07
CA ALA A 190 -9.61 -6.55 21.88
C ALA A 190 -8.30 -7.30 22.19
N ARG A 191 -7.96 -8.29 21.35
CA ARG A 191 -6.74 -9.10 21.50
C ARG A 191 -5.61 -8.54 20.65
N PRO A 192 -4.35 -8.62 21.11
CA PRO A 192 -3.20 -8.26 20.28
C PRO A 192 -3.14 -9.17 19.05
N SER A 193 -2.82 -8.58 17.91
CA SER A 193 -2.67 -9.28 16.63
C SER A 193 -1.20 -9.26 16.20
N LEU A 194 -0.71 -10.40 15.72
CA LEU A 194 0.62 -10.53 15.14
C LEU A 194 0.45 -10.95 13.68
N SER A 195 0.97 -10.13 12.77
CA SER A 195 1.03 -10.45 11.35
C SER A 195 2.47 -10.53 10.88
N VAL A 196 2.75 -11.54 10.06
CA VAL A 196 4.09 -11.82 9.52
C VAL A 196 3.94 -11.90 8.02
N GLN A 197 4.51 -10.93 7.29
CA GLN A 197 4.51 -10.89 5.84
C GLN A 197 5.91 -11.21 5.32
N LEU A 198 6.01 -12.31 4.58
CA LEU A 198 7.22 -12.71 3.88
C LEU A 198 7.15 -12.22 2.43
N ASN A 199 8.05 -11.30 2.06
CA ASN A 199 8.23 -10.83 0.70
C ASN A 199 9.42 -11.56 0.07
N GLY A 200 9.17 -12.68 -0.58
CA GLY A 200 10.18 -13.40 -1.37
C GLY A 200 10.20 -12.90 -2.81
N GLY A 201 11.35 -12.45 -3.30
CA GLY A 201 11.61 -12.40 -4.73
C GLY A 201 12.23 -13.72 -5.16
N PHE A 202 11.48 -14.59 -5.83
CA PHE A 202 12.10 -15.67 -6.60
C PHE A 202 12.70 -15.02 -7.85
N GLU A 203 14.02 -14.86 -7.88
CA GLU A 203 14.75 -14.68 -9.12
C GLU A 203 14.82 -16.04 -9.82
N PHE A 204 14.15 -16.17 -10.97
CA PHE A 204 14.44 -17.20 -11.98
C PHE A 204 15.18 -16.53 -13.13
#